data_AF-A0A1Q7VZZ8-F1
#
_entry.id   AF-A0A1Q7VZZ8-F1
#
_cell.length_a   1.000
_cell.length_b   1.000
_cell.length_c   1.000
_cell.angle_alpha   90.00
_cell.angle_beta   90.00
_cell.angle_gamma   90.00
#
_symmetry.space_group_name_H-M   'P 1'
#
loop_
_entity.id
_entity.type
_entity.pdbx_description
1 polymer ?
#
loop_
_entity_poly.entity_id
_entity_poly.type
_entity_poly.pdbx_seq_one_letter_code
_entity_poly.pdbx_strand_id
1 'polypeptide(L)'
;MRVAVLGVGLIGGSIGLAARAAGHEVAGWDVDPDVLAAAVERDAVDRAAADLIDAVRDAELCFVCAPVGGLPELVADALPAAPAGCAVTDVGSTKRTIVDSVGDERFIGGHT
;
A
#
# COMPACT_ATOMS: atom_id res chain seq x y z
N MET A 1 12.51 5.49 5.81
CA MET A 1 11.33 4.83 6.41
C MET A 1 11.11 3.50 5.72
N ARG A 2 10.32 2.63 6.33
CA ARG A 2 9.82 1.39 5.72
C ARG A 2 8.41 1.64 5.19
N VAL A 3 8.26 1.54 3.87
CA VAL A 3 7.01 1.82 3.17
C VAL A 3 6.43 0.49 2.65
N ALA A 4 5.17 0.23 2.97
CA ALA A 4 4.40 -0.83 2.33
C ALA A 4 3.58 -0.27 1.16
N VAL A 5 3.53 -1.00 0.05
CA VAL A 5 2.66 -0.70 -1.09
C VAL A 5 1.82 -1.93 -1.40
N LEU A 6 0.51 -1.84 -1.15
CA LEU A 6 -0.46 -2.90 -1.41
C LEU A 6 -1.19 -2.62 -2.72
N GLY A 7 -0.88 -3.39 -3.75
CA GLY A 7 -1.21 -3.12 -5.15
C GLY A 7 -0.07 -2.35 -5.82
N VAL A 8 0.74 -3.03 -6.63
CA VAL A 8 1.95 -2.45 -7.28
C VAL A 8 1.79 -2.31 -8.80
N GLY A 9 0.54 -2.10 -9.25
CA GLY A 9 0.23 -1.68 -10.61
C GLY A 9 0.72 -0.25 -10.92
N LEU A 10 0.03 0.47 -11.81
CA LEU A 10 0.51 1.79 -12.29
C LEU A 10 0.75 2.82 -11.16
N ILE A 11 -0.24 3.03 -10.29
CA ILE A 11 -0.15 4.02 -9.20
C ILE A 11 0.80 3.54 -8.12
N GLY A 12 0.63 2.32 -7.60
CA GLY A 12 1.48 1.78 -6.55
C GLY A 12 2.94 1.63 -6.97
N GLY A 13 3.19 1.18 -8.21
CA GLY A 13 4.54 1.12 -8.76
C GLY A 13 5.20 2.50 -8.87
N SER A 14 4.45 3.53 -9.27
CA SER A 14 4.96 4.92 -9.30
C SER A 14 5.29 5.44 -7.89
N ILE A 15 4.45 5.13 -6.91
CA ILE A 15 4.69 5.47 -5.50
C ILE A 15 5.94 4.75 -4.97
N GLY A 16 6.07 3.46 -5.26
CA GLY A 16 7.24 2.66 -4.89
C GLY A 16 8.53 3.23 -5.46
N LEU A 17 8.55 3.53 -6.77
CA LEU A 17 9.68 4.20 -7.43
C LEU A 17 10.04 5.53 -6.76
N ALA A 18 9.05 6.36 -6.45
CA ALA A 18 9.27 7.66 -5.81
C ALA A 18 9.81 7.51 -4.38
N ALA A 19 9.28 6.56 -3.60
CA ALA A 19 9.74 6.27 -2.24
C ALA A 19 11.18 5.76 -2.24
N ARG A 20 11.53 4.85 -3.15
CA ARG A 20 12.91 4.37 -3.33
C ARG A 20 13.86 5.49 -3.74
N ALA A 21 13.46 6.34 -4.68
CA ALA A 21 14.25 7.50 -5.10
C ALA A 21 14.49 8.50 -3.94
N ALA A 22 13.57 8.56 -2.97
CA ALA A 22 13.74 9.34 -1.73
C ALA A 22 14.59 8.64 -0.65
N GLY A 23 15.14 7.44 -0.92
CA GLY A 23 15.97 6.68 0.01
C GLY A 23 15.16 5.92 1.07
N HIS A 24 13.93 5.51 0.75
CA HIS A 24 13.11 4.66 1.63
C HIS A 24 13.11 3.21 1.15
N GLU A 25 12.91 2.29 2.08
CA GLU A 25 12.79 0.86 1.78
C GLU A 25 11.34 0.53 1.47
N VAL A 26 11.08 -0.18 0.38
CA VAL A 26 9.74 -0.48 -0.11
C VAL A 26 9.47 -1.99 -0.12
N ALA A 27 8.48 -2.42 0.66
CA ALA A 27 7.89 -3.75 0.57
C ALA A 27 6.60 -3.67 -0.27
N GLY A 28 6.56 -4.40 -1.38
CA GLY A 28 5.41 -4.45 -2.28
C GLY A 28 4.64 -5.76 -2.17
N TRP A 29 3.32 -5.69 -2.30
CA TRP A 29 2.46 -6.85 -2.50
C TRP A 29 1.45 -6.55 -3.60
N ASP A 30 1.08 -7.56 -4.37
CA ASP A 30 -0.05 -7.51 -5.30
C ASP A 30 -0.80 -8.84 -5.23
N VAL A 31 -2.09 -8.80 -5.53
CA VAL A 31 -2.90 -10.03 -5.67
C VAL A 31 -2.48 -10.82 -6.91
N ASP A 32 -1.96 -10.12 -7.93
CA ASP A 32 -1.41 -10.71 -9.14
C ASP A 32 0.12 -10.88 -9.03
N PRO A 33 0.64 -12.11 -8.92
CA PRO A 33 2.08 -12.35 -8.78
C PRO A 33 2.88 -11.89 -10.00
N ASP A 34 2.29 -11.83 -11.19
CA ASP A 34 2.99 -11.35 -12.40
C ASP A 34 3.17 -9.84 -12.35
N VAL A 35 2.20 -9.10 -11.78
CA VAL A 35 2.32 -7.65 -11.53
C VAL A 35 3.39 -7.38 -10.47
N LEU A 36 3.44 -8.19 -9.41
CA LEU A 36 4.48 -8.06 -8.38
C LEU A 36 5.88 -8.34 -8.95
N ALA A 37 6.04 -9.39 -9.76
CA ALA A 37 7.29 -9.70 -10.44
C ALA A 37 7.72 -8.54 -11.35
N ALA A 38 6.79 -7.99 -12.14
CA ALA A 38 7.03 -6.84 -13.01
C ALA A 38 7.47 -5.58 -12.23
N ALA A 39 6.96 -5.38 -11.00
CA ALA A 39 7.35 -4.28 -10.13
C ALA A 39 8.78 -4.44 -9.59
N VAL A 40 9.18 -5.66 -9.23
CA VAL A 40 10.57 -5.98 -8.83
C VAL A 40 11.53 -5.73 -10.00
N GLU A 41 11.21 -6.24 -11.19
CA GLU A 41 12.02 -6.04 -12.40
C GLU A 41 12.22 -4.56 -12.76
N ARG A 42 11.23 -3.73 -12.43
CA ARG A 42 11.24 -2.28 -12.68
C ARG A 42 11.83 -1.48 -11.55
N ASP A 43 12.40 -2.13 -10.53
CA ASP A 43 12.96 -1.43 -9.39
C ASP A 43 11.91 -0.58 -8.65
N ALA A 44 10.63 -0.94 -8.70
CA ALA A 44 9.57 -0.22 -8.00
C ALA A 44 9.50 -0.59 -6.51
N VAL A 45 10.04 -1.74 -6.13
CA VAL A 45 10.04 -2.26 -4.75
C VAL A 45 11.41 -2.86 -4.43
N ASP A 46 11.83 -2.81 -3.17
CA ASP A 46 13.06 -3.49 -2.71
C ASP A 46 12.78 -4.96 -2.38
N ARG A 47 11.56 -5.26 -1.92
CA ARG A 47 11.13 -6.60 -1.53
C ARG A 47 9.73 -6.90 -2.04
N ALA A 48 9.57 -8.05 -2.70
CA ALA A 48 8.26 -8.66 -2.94
C ALA A 48 7.84 -9.43 -1.69
N ALA A 49 6.76 -8.99 -1.05
CA ALA A 49 6.18 -9.63 0.12
C ALA A 49 5.34 -10.85 -0.28
N ALA A 50 5.35 -11.89 0.56
CA ALA A 50 4.63 -13.14 0.29
C ALA A 50 3.10 -12.97 0.40
N ASP A 51 2.66 -12.08 1.29
CA ASP A 51 1.27 -11.71 1.51
C ASP A 51 1.20 -10.27 2.07
N LEU A 52 -0.02 -9.77 2.26
CA LEU A 52 -0.25 -8.44 2.82
C LEU A 52 0.34 -8.27 4.23
N ILE A 53 0.26 -9.29 5.08
CA ILE A 53 0.76 -9.23 6.47
C ILE A 53 2.27 -9.06 6.44
N ASP A 54 2.94 -9.82 5.58
CA ASP A 54 4.37 -9.71 5.35
C ASP A 54 4.76 -8.34 4.79
N ALA A 55 3.94 -7.75 3.91
CA ALA A 55 4.20 -6.41 3.36
C ALA A 55 4.17 -5.32 4.45
N VAL A 56 3.18 -5.37 5.36
CA VAL A 56 2.98 -4.33 6.37
C VAL A 56 3.73 -4.56 7.68
N ARG A 57 4.29 -5.76 7.90
CA ARG A 57 4.89 -6.23 9.17
C ARG A 57 5.73 -5.18 9.92
N ASP A 58 6.56 -4.46 9.18
CA ASP A 58 7.52 -3.49 9.70
C ASP A 58 7.30 -2.08 9.13
N ALA A 59 6.16 -1.85 8.49
CA ALA A 59 5.87 -0.59 7.81
C ALA A 59 5.61 0.55 8.81
N GLU A 60 6.13 1.72 8.46
CA GLU A 60 5.82 3.00 9.12
C GLU A 60 4.74 3.77 8.34
N LEU A 61 4.62 3.47 7.04
CA LEU A 61 3.64 4.03 6.12
C LEU A 61 3.19 2.97 5.13
N CYS A 62 1.88 2.83 4.94
CA CYS A 62 1.27 1.89 4.01
C CYS A 62 0.40 2.62 2.99
N PHE A 63 0.70 2.44 1.70
CA PHE A 63 -0.14 2.87 0.59
C PHE A 63 -1.03 1.71 0.12
N VAL A 64 -2.34 1.95 0.09
CA VAL A 64 -3.33 1.00 -0.42
C VAL A 64 -3.77 1.43 -1.81
N CYS A 65 -3.41 0.65 -2.81
CA CYS A 65 -3.45 0.98 -4.23
C CYS A 65 -4.28 -0.01 -5.08
N ALA A 66 -5.32 -0.58 -4.50
CA ALA A 66 -6.30 -1.38 -5.22
C ALA A 66 -7.23 -0.52 -6.11
N PRO A 67 -7.92 -1.11 -7.09
CA PRO A 67 -9.06 -0.47 -7.74
C PRO A 67 -10.09 0.02 -6.72
N VAL A 68 -10.83 1.08 -7.05
CA VAL A 68 -11.76 1.77 -6.12
C VAL A 68 -12.73 0.81 -5.41
N GLY A 69 -13.22 -0.24 -6.09
CA GLY A 69 -14.12 -1.22 -5.50
C GLY A 69 -13.48 -2.14 -4.45
N GLY A 70 -12.16 -2.36 -4.49
CA GLY A 70 -11.43 -3.22 -3.55
C GLY A 70 -10.70 -2.44 -2.43
N LEU A 71 -10.63 -1.11 -2.52
CA LEU A 71 -9.96 -0.30 -1.51
C LEU A 71 -10.53 -0.46 -0.09
N PRO A 72 -11.86 -0.44 0.16
CA PRO A 72 -12.38 -0.55 1.52
C PRO A 72 -11.97 -1.85 2.23
N GLU A 73 -12.06 -2.98 1.52
CA GLU A 73 -11.68 -4.30 2.04
C GLU A 73 -10.17 -4.37 2.31
N LEU A 74 -9.36 -3.91 1.35
CA LEU A 74 -7.91 -3.94 1.51
C LEU A 74 -7.40 -3.02 2.63
N VAL A 75 -8.05 -1.86 2.84
CA VAL A 75 -7.76 -0.98 3.99
C VAL A 75 -8.18 -1.67 5.29
N ALA A 76 -9.34 -2.32 5.32
CA ALA A 76 -9.83 -3.05 6.49
C ALA A 76 -8.92 -4.24 6.88
N ASP A 77 -8.25 -4.85 5.91
CA ASP A 77 -7.25 -5.90 6.14
C ASP A 77 -5.89 -5.34 6.56
N ALA A 78 -5.47 -4.21 5.95
CA ALA A 78 -4.19 -3.57 6.23
C ALA A 78 -4.10 -3.01 7.64
N LEU A 79 -5.13 -2.31 8.12
CA LEU A 79 -5.14 -1.66 9.43
C LEU A 79 -4.84 -2.60 10.61
N PRO A 80 -5.50 -3.77 10.76
CA PRO A 80 -5.21 -4.69 11.87
C PRO A 80 -3.87 -5.44 11.70
N ALA A 81 -3.39 -5.61 10.48
CA ALA A 81 -2.10 -6.26 10.21
C ALA A 81 -0.90 -5.33 10.41
N ALA A 82 -1.09 -4.02 10.19
CA ALA A 82 -0.04 -3.02 10.28
C ALA A 82 0.30 -2.68 11.75
N PRO A 83 1.56 -2.33 12.04
CA PRO A 83 1.97 -1.85 13.35
C PRO A 83 1.12 -0.68 13.86
N ALA A 84 1.02 -0.54 15.19
CA ALA A 84 0.26 0.54 15.82
C ALA A 84 0.76 1.95 15.44
N GLY A 85 2.05 2.08 15.06
CA GLY A 85 2.63 3.33 14.58
C GLY A 85 2.59 3.53 13.06
N CYS A 86 2.00 2.60 12.31
CA CYS A 86 1.95 2.67 10.85
C CYS A 86 0.76 3.52 10.39
N ALA A 87 1.05 4.58 9.63
CA ALA A 87 0.01 5.34 8.95
C ALA A 87 -0.46 4.58 7.70
N VAL A 88 -1.77 4.54 7.45
CA VAL A 88 -2.36 3.87 6.28
C VAL A 88 -3.07 4.92 5.42
N THR A 89 -2.77 4.97 4.13
CA THR A 89 -3.42 5.90 3.19
C THR A 89 -3.84 5.16 1.92
N ASP A 90 -4.98 5.53 1.35
CA ASP A 90 -5.42 5.06 0.05
C ASP A 90 -5.12 6.07 -1.06
N VAL A 91 -5.34 5.65 -2.30
CA VAL A 91 -5.15 6.46 -3.52
C VAL A 91 -6.45 6.62 -4.31
N GLY A 92 -7.60 6.28 -3.71
CA GLY A 92 -8.90 6.22 -4.37
C GLY A 92 -9.46 7.59 -4.73
N SER A 93 -9.97 7.73 -5.95
CA SER A 93 -10.59 8.96 -6.44
C SER A 93 -11.96 9.28 -5.80
N THR A 94 -12.57 8.32 -5.11
CA THR A 94 -13.84 8.50 -4.39
C THR A 94 -13.66 8.31 -2.89
N LYS A 95 -13.77 9.40 -2.12
CA LYS A 95 -13.47 9.39 -0.68
C LYS A 95 -14.63 9.01 0.23
N ARG A 96 -15.87 9.25 -0.21
CA ARG A 96 -17.06 9.12 0.66
C ARG A 96 -17.22 7.70 1.19
N THR A 97 -17.06 6.70 0.32
CA THR A 97 -17.23 5.29 0.69
C THR A 97 -16.15 4.77 1.64
N ILE A 98 -14.93 5.30 1.58
CA ILE A 98 -13.79 4.80 2.38
C ILE A 98 -13.68 5.54 3.71
N VAL A 99 -13.87 6.86 3.72
CA VAL A 99 -13.75 7.66 4.95
C VAL A 99 -14.90 7.35 5.90
N ASP A 100 -16.12 7.13 5.39
CA ASP A 100 -17.26 6.78 6.23
C ASP A 100 -17.15 5.34 6.80
N SER A 101 -16.33 4.47 6.20
CA SER A 101 -16.16 3.08 6.61
C SER A 101 -14.98 2.83 7.55
N VAL A 102 -14.07 3.79 7.72
CA VAL A 102 -12.83 3.60 8.49
C VAL A 102 -12.80 4.53 9.70
N GLY A 103 -12.98 3.94 10.89
CA GLY A 103 -12.93 4.66 12.17
C GLY A 103 -11.57 4.63 12.88
N ASP A 104 -10.50 4.25 12.19
CA ASP A 104 -9.15 4.15 12.74
C ASP A 104 -8.37 5.44 12.50
N GLU A 105 -7.80 6.02 13.56
CA GLU A 105 -7.04 7.29 13.49
C GLU A 105 -5.76 7.20 12.65
N ARG A 106 -5.25 6.00 12.42
CA ARG A 106 -4.09 5.75 11.57
C ARG A 106 -4.41 5.90 10.09
N PHE A 107 -5.69 5.89 9.72
CA PHE A 107 -6.11 6.02 8.35
C PHE A 107 -6.23 7.48 7.92
N ILE A 108 -5.54 7.83 6.83
CA ILE A 108 -5.54 9.15 6.23
C ILE A 108 -6.02 8.99 4.78
N GLY A 109 -7.21 9.53 4.47
CA GLY A 109 -7.74 9.42 3.11
C GLY A 109 -6.90 10.21 2.10
N GLY A 110 -6.36 9.52 1.09
CA GLY A 110 -5.61 10.14 0.00
C GLY A 110 -6.42 10.21 -1.30
N HIS A 111 -5.94 10.99 -2.28
CA HIS A 111 -6.57 11.15 -3.60
C HIS A 111 -5.48 11.27 -4.68
N THR A 112 -5.71 10.64 -5.83
CA THR A 112 -4.86 10.74 -7.03
C THR A 112 -5.70 11.11 -8.24
#